data_AF-A0A392PAD7-F1
#
_entry.id   AF-A0A392PAD7-F1
#
_cell.length_a   1.000
_cell.length_b   1.000
_cell.length_c   1.000
_cell.angle_alpha   90.00
_cell.angle_beta   90.00
_cell.angle_gamma   90.00
#
_symmetry.space_group_name_H-M   'P 1'
#
loop_
_entity.id
_entity.type
_entity.pdbx_description
1 polymer ?
#
loop_
_entity_poly.entity_id
_entity_poly.type
_entity_poly.pdbx_seq_one_letter_code
_entity_poly.pdbx_strand_id
1 'polypeptide(L)'
;MERKMKSQKAKSKTSEGRKQLSNVRVIRRNLVYIVGLPLDLADEDLLQQREYFGQYGKVLKVSMSRTAAGVVQQFPNNTCSV
;
A
#
# COMPACT_ATOMS: atom_id res chain seq x y z
N MET A 1 5.22 44.00 -42.55
CA MET A 1 4.14 43.71 -41.57
C MET A 1 3.82 42.23 -41.67
N GLU A 2 4.52 41.36 -40.95
CA GLU A 2 4.32 41.06 -39.53
C GLU A 2 2.89 40.62 -39.20
N ARG A 3 2.72 39.32 -38.86
CA ARG A 3 2.05 38.89 -37.62
C ARG A 3 2.27 37.39 -37.37
N LYS A 4 3.24 37.13 -36.47
CA LYS A 4 3.28 35.99 -35.52
C LYS A 4 1.89 35.69 -34.96
N MET A 5 1.49 34.42 -34.90
CA MET A 5 0.69 33.83 -33.80
C MET A 5 0.96 32.31 -33.76
N LYS A 6 1.91 31.86 -32.93
CA LYS A 6 1.77 31.45 -31.52
C LYS A 6 1.40 29.98 -31.39
N SER A 7 2.43 29.19 -31.11
CA SER A 7 2.43 27.77 -30.77
C SER A 7 1.34 27.44 -29.75
N GLN A 8 0.32 26.67 -30.16
CA GLN A 8 -0.57 26.01 -29.22
C GLN A 8 0.14 24.77 -28.68
N LYS A 9 0.61 24.92 -27.44
CA LYS A 9 1.19 23.90 -26.58
C LYS A 9 0.26 22.68 -26.57
N ALA A 10 0.73 21.57 -27.12
CA ALA A 10 0.05 20.28 -27.09
C ALA A 10 -0.39 19.98 -25.65
N LYS A 11 -1.69 19.80 -25.46
CA LYS A 11 -2.29 19.29 -24.22
C LYS A 11 -1.58 17.98 -23.90
N SER A 12 -0.81 17.94 -22.81
CA SER A 12 -0.17 16.73 -22.33
C SER A 12 -1.23 15.66 -22.16
N LYS A 13 -1.18 14.65 -23.04
CA LYS A 13 -1.97 13.43 -22.89
C LYS A 13 -1.73 12.94 -21.48
N THR A 14 -2.78 12.91 -20.67
CA THR A 14 -2.78 12.20 -19.39
C THR A 14 -2.29 10.79 -19.69
N SER A 15 -1.23 10.40 -18.99
CA SER A 15 -0.44 9.22 -19.31
C SER A 15 -1.32 7.97 -19.45
N GLU A 16 -1.38 7.42 -20.66
CA GLU A 16 -1.97 6.11 -20.94
C GLU A 16 -1.32 4.97 -20.14
N GLY A 17 -0.21 5.23 -19.43
CA GLY A 17 0.42 4.27 -18.53
C GLY A 17 -0.48 3.82 -17.37
N ARG A 18 -1.45 4.64 -16.91
CA ARG A 18 -2.37 4.23 -15.83
C ARG A 18 -3.42 3.21 -16.29
N LYS A 19 -3.74 3.12 -17.58
CA LYS A 19 -4.68 2.14 -18.12
C LYS A 19 -4.07 0.75 -18.35
N GLN A 20 -2.74 0.61 -18.31
CA GLN A 20 -2.07 -0.67 -18.57
C GLN A 20 -2.07 -1.64 -17.38
N LEU A 21 -2.39 -1.18 -16.17
CA LEU A 21 -2.37 -2.02 -14.97
C LEU A 21 -3.71 -2.68 -14.65
N SER A 22 -4.80 -2.32 -15.36
CA SER A 22 -6.13 -2.87 -15.13
C SER A 22 -6.23 -4.38 -15.33
N ASN A 23 -5.33 -4.97 -16.14
CA ASN A 23 -5.28 -6.41 -16.40
C ASN A 23 -4.06 -7.09 -15.74
N VAL A 24 -3.30 -6.39 -14.89
CA VAL A 24 -2.08 -6.94 -14.27
C VAL A 24 -2.44 -7.63 -12.97
N ARG A 25 -2.11 -8.92 -12.87
CA ARG A 25 -2.20 -9.68 -11.60
C ARG A 25 -0.88 -9.56 -10.84
N VAL A 26 -0.95 -9.07 -9.60
CA VAL A 26 0.20 -9.05 -8.68
C VAL A 26 0.25 -10.36 -7.90
N ILE A 27 1.41 -11.02 -7.89
CA ILE A 27 1.64 -12.27 -7.13
C ILE A 27 2.75 -12.03 -6.10
N ARG A 28 2.42 -12.20 -4.82
CA ARG A 28 3.36 -12.09 -3.70
C ARG A 28 3.24 -13.34 -2.83
N ARG A 29 4.16 -14.28 -2.99
CA ARG A 29 4.16 -15.56 -2.25
C ARG A 29 4.62 -15.42 -0.79
N ASN A 30 5.43 -14.41 -0.50
CA ASN A 30 6.01 -14.18 0.83
C ASN A 30 5.34 -12.99 1.54
N LEU A 31 4.05 -12.76 1.27
CA LEU A 31 3.26 -11.71 1.89
C LEU A 31 2.11 -12.35 2.65
N VAL A 32 2.02 -12.04 3.94
CA VAL A 32 0.96 -12.53 4.82
C VAL A 32 0.14 -11.33 5.27
N TYR A 33 -1.18 -11.44 5.16
CA TYR A 33 -2.13 -10.47 5.71
C TYR A 33 -2.73 -11.05 6.99
N ILE A 34 -2.74 -10.23 8.04
CA ILE A 34 -3.31 -10.57 9.33
C ILE A 34 -4.55 -9.70 9.51
N VAL A 35 -5.68 -10.33 9.85
CA VAL A 35 -6.96 -9.66 10.10
C VAL A 35 -7.49 -10.08 11.46
N GLY A 36 -8.24 -9.20 12.12
CA GLY A 36 -8.77 -9.47 13.46
C GLY A 36 -7.70 -9.53 14.56
N LEU A 37 -6.56 -8.84 14.37
CA LEU A 37 -5.52 -8.75 15.38
C LEU A 37 -6.02 -7.90 16.57
N PRO A 38 -5.99 -8.42 17.80
CA PRO A 38 -6.26 -7.63 19.01
C PRO A 38 -5.31 -6.43 19.14
N LEU A 39 -5.80 -5.30 19.68
CA LEU A 39 -5.01 -4.05 19.77
C LEU A 39 -3.81 -4.15 20.71
N ASP A 40 -3.93 -4.96 21.76
CA ASP A 40 -2.85 -5.28 22.70
C ASP A 40 -1.70 -6.04 22.04
N LEU A 41 -1.96 -6.71 20.91
CA LEU A 41 -0.96 -7.40 20.09
C LEU A 41 -0.54 -6.60 18.85
N ALA A 42 -1.13 -5.43 18.61
CA ALA A 42 -0.88 -4.59 17.43
C ALA A 42 0.39 -3.74 17.58
N ASP A 43 1.50 -4.41 17.84
CA ASP A 43 2.84 -3.82 17.97
C ASP A 43 3.82 -4.48 16.98
N GLU A 44 4.53 -3.66 16.21
CA GLU A 44 5.37 -4.16 15.11
C GLU A 44 6.61 -4.90 15.61
N ASP A 45 7.18 -4.49 16.74
CA ASP A 45 8.37 -5.11 17.30
C ASP A 45 8.02 -6.42 17.99
N LEU A 46 6.90 -6.45 18.72
CA LEU A 46 6.33 -7.66 19.33
C LEU A 46 6.09 -8.75 18.28
N LEU A 47 5.45 -8.42 17.16
CA LEU A 47 5.12 -9.39 16.11
C LEU A 47 6.35 -9.98 15.44
N GLN A 48 7.48 -9.27 15.44
CA GLN A 48 8.76 -9.76 14.92
C GLN A 48 9.49 -10.71 15.88
N GLN A 49 9.10 -10.74 17.16
CA GLN A 49 9.74 -11.59 18.15
C GLN A 49 9.54 -13.07 17.81
N ARG A 50 10.42 -13.90 18.37
CA ARG A 50 10.43 -15.35 18.13
C ARG A 50 9.14 -15.99 18.59
N GLU A 51 8.53 -15.49 19.65
CA GLU A 51 7.29 -15.97 20.26
C GLU A 51 6.07 -15.79 19.33
N TYR A 52 6.18 -14.92 18.31
CA TYR A 52 5.11 -14.60 17.36
C TYR A 52 5.45 -15.07 15.94
N PHE A 53 5.71 -14.15 15.00
CA PHE A 53 5.98 -14.53 13.61
C PHE A 53 7.45 -14.91 13.39
N GLY A 54 8.35 -14.50 14.29
CA GLY A 54 9.77 -14.83 14.21
C GLY A 54 10.07 -16.33 14.28
N GLN A 55 9.20 -17.15 14.90
CA GLN A 55 9.36 -18.62 14.91
C GLN A 55 9.28 -19.25 13.51
N TYR A 56 8.57 -18.61 12.57
CA TYR A 56 8.41 -19.14 11.21
C TYR A 56 9.55 -18.71 10.28
N GLY A 57 10.47 -17.87 10.77
CA GLY A 57 11.63 -17.40 10.04
C GLY A 57 11.81 -15.88 10.16
N LYS A 58 12.78 -15.36 9.40
CA LYS A 58 13.09 -13.93 9.40
C LYS A 58 11.94 -13.11 8.82
N VAL A 59 11.30 -12.30 9.65
CA VAL A 59 10.31 -11.30 9.22
C VAL A 59 11.05 -10.18 8.48
N LEU A 60 10.65 -9.91 7.24
CA LEU A 60 11.29 -8.88 6.40
C LEU A 60 10.78 -7.47 6.68
N LYS A 61 9.47 -7.34 6.91
CA LYS A 61 8.79 -6.08 7.20
C LYS A 61 7.45 -6.39 7.87
N VAL A 62 7.14 -5.65 8.91
CA VAL A 62 5.78 -5.51 9.44
C VAL A 62 5.26 -4.14 9.00
N SER A 63 3.96 -4.05 8.70
CA SER A 63 3.33 -2.80 8.29
C SER A 63 1.91 -2.81 8.78
N MET A 64 1.55 -1.80 9.56
CA MET A 64 0.18 -1.59 10.03
C MET A 64 -0.28 -0.19 9.65
N SER A 65 -1.54 -0.07 9.24
CA SER A 65 -2.14 1.23 8.98
C SER A 65 -2.34 1.97 10.30
N ARG A 66 -2.03 3.26 10.32
CA ARG A 66 -2.23 4.15 11.48
C ARG A 66 -3.04 5.37 11.04
N THR A 67 -3.89 5.85 11.94
CA THR A 67 -4.62 7.11 11.78
C THR A 67 -3.67 8.30 11.90
N ALA A 68 -4.13 9.51 11.54
CA ALA A 68 -3.34 10.74 11.69
C ALA A 68 -2.90 11.01 13.15
N ALA A 69 -3.62 10.44 14.13
CA ALA A 69 -3.27 10.51 15.55
C ALA A 69 -2.24 9.43 15.98
N GLY A 70 -1.71 8.63 15.05
CA GLY A 70 -0.74 7.56 15.33
C GLY A 70 -1.33 6.24 15.84
N VAL A 71 -2.64 6.18 16.07
CA VAL A 71 -3.36 4.99 16.55
C VAL A 71 -3.54 3.98 15.43
N VAL A 72 -3.42 2.69 15.72
CA VAL A 72 -3.65 1.60 14.75
C VAL A 72 -5.06 1.70 14.15
N GLN A 73 -5.13 1.77 12.83
CA GLN A 73 -6.38 1.90 12.10
C GLN A 73 -7.08 0.55 12.02
N GLN A 74 -8.26 0.47 12.64
CA GLN A 74 -9.14 -0.69 12.55
C GLN A 74 -10.11 -0.53 11.38
N PHE A 75 -10.30 -1.61 10.64
CA PHE A 75 -11.32 -1.69 9.60
C PHE A 75 -12.48 -2.54 10.14
N PRO A 76 -13.68 -1.97 10.31
CA PRO A 76 -14.84 -2.68 10.86
C PRO A 76 -15.38 -3.79 9.93
N ASN A 77 -14.90 -3.82 8.69
CA ASN A 77 -15.24 -4.77 7.64
C ASN A 77 -13.98 -5.47 7.12
N ASN A 78 -14.08 -6.75 6.76
CA ASN A 78 -12.98 -7.57 6.20
C ASN A 78 -12.46 -7.09 4.83
N THR A 79 -12.82 -5.87 4.41
CA THR A 79 -12.42 -5.28 3.14
C THR A 79 -11.09 -4.58 3.31
N CYS A 80 -10.00 -5.31 3.12
CA CYS A 80 -8.67 -4.73 2.90
C CYS A 80 -8.44 -4.68 1.38
N SER A 81 -8.50 -3.50 0.78
CA SER A 81 -8.18 -3.30 -0.64
C SER A 81 -6.68 -3.06 -0.80
N VAL A 82 -6.04 -3.88 -1.66
CA VAL A 82 -4.67 -3.71 -2.13
C VAL A 82 -4.57 -2.66 -3.23
#